data_AF-A0AAD5S4F3-F1
#
_entry.id   AF-A0AAD5S4F3-F1
#
_cell.length_a   1.000
_cell.length_b   1.000
_cell.length_c   1.000
_cell.angle_alpha   90.00
_cell.angle_beta   90.00
_cell.angle_gamma   90.00
#
_symmetry.space_group_name_H-M   'P 1'
#
loop_
_entity.id
_entity.type
_entity.pdbx_description
1 polymer ?
#
loop_
_entity_poly.entity_id
_entity_poly.type
_entity_poly.pdbx_seq_one_letter_code
_entity_poly.pdbx_strand_id
1 'polypeptide(L)'
;SQTSPTEKTTAPKTTKAIYGADTTSTKAPGEIIAEITRVLQENGVKFAQEGYLLKCTAPQCSFQIEVSRIKDTTMHALEMKRSKGTSVAYQSLLRTLISQWKL
;
A
#
# COMPACT_ATOMS: atom_id res chain seq x y z
N SER A 1 14.09 -0.08 -35.32
CA SER A 1 14.89 0.59 -34.29
C SER A 1 14.10 1.71 -33.66
N GLN A 2 14.37 1.95 -32.37
CA GLN A 2 13.86 3.02 -31.49
C GLN A 2 12.64 2.68 -30.62
N THR A 3 12.93 1.89 -29.59
CA THR A 3 12.26 1.88 -28.28
C THR A 3 12.70 3.11 -27.47
N SER A 4 11.75 3.91 -27.01
CA SER A 4 12.00 5.00 -26.04
C SER A 4 11.79 4.53 -24.60
N PRO A 5 12.48 5.11 -23.60
CA PRO A 5 12.74 4.46 -22.32
C PRO A 5 11.63 4.67 -21.28
N THR A 6 11.40 3.63 -20.47
CA THR A 6 10.48 3.57 -19.33
C THR A 6 10.88 4.57 -18.24
N GLU A 7 10.08 5.62 -18.08
CA GLU A 7 10.25 6.62 -17.03
C GLU A 7 9.97 5.98 -15.64
N LYS A 8 10.98 6.04 -14.76
CA LYS A 8 10.89 5.55 -13.37
C LYS A 8 9.92 6.44 -12.60
N THR A 9 8.74 5.92 -12.28
CA THR A 9 7.65 6.65 -11.62
C THR A 9 8.04 7.11 -10.20
N THR A 10 8.21 8.43 -10.03
CA THR A 10 8.58 9.12 -8.78
C THR A 10 7.39 9.72 -8.01
N ALA A 11 6.16 9.58 -8.50
CA ALA A 11 4.95 10.15 -7.88
C ALA A 11 3.86 9.09 -7.61
N PRO A 12 3.09 9.20 -6.50
CA PRO A 12 1.99 8.30 -6.21
C PRO A 12 0.85 8.44 -7.24
N LYS A 13 0.24 7.31 -7.63
CA LYS A 13 -0.88 7.30 -8.60
C LYS A 13 -2.10 8.02 -8.03
N THR A 14 -2.94 8.63 -8.88
CA THR A 14 -4.19 9.26 -8.45
C THR A 14 -5.36 8.31 -8.61
N THR A 15 -6.30 8.28 -7.66
CA THR A 15 -7.40 7.32 -7.64
C THR A 15 -8.77 7.93 -7.28
N LYS A 16 -9.85 7.20 -7.61
CA LYS A 16 -11.27 7.62 -7.48
C LYS A 16 -12.08 6.77 -6.50
N ALA A 17 -11.50 5.79 -5.79
CA ALA A 17 -12.28 4.93 -4.90
C ALA A 17 -12.71 5.66 -3.60
N ILE A 18 -13.71 5.11 -2.92
CA ILE A 18 -14.16 5.61 -1.60
C ILE A 18 -13.33 4.87 -0.54
N TYR A 19 -12.48 5.61 0.18
CA TYR A 19 -11.58 5.07 1.21
C TYR A 19 -12.13 5.32 2.61
N GLY A 20 -11.98 4.35 3.50
CA GLY A 20 -12.26 4.57 4.93
C GLY A 20 -11.18 5.45 5.55
N ALA A 21 -11.53 6.21 6.60
CA ALA A 21 -10.61 7.12 7.29
C ALA A 21 -9.29 6.43 7.72
N ASP A 22 -9.39 5.17 8.15
CA ASP A 22 -8.27 4.32 8.62
C ASP A 22 -7.24 4.00 7.52
N THR A 23 -7.53 4.34 6.28
CA THR A 23 -6.68 4.07 5.11
C THR A 23 -6.31 5.35 4.35
N THR A 24 -6.51 6.51 4.97
CA THR A 24 -6.18 7.82 4.42
C THR A 24 -5.27 8.60 5.35
N SER A 25 -4.41 9.45 4.81
CA SER A 25 -3.42 10.21 5.59
C SER A 25 -3.08 11.55 4.94
N THR A 26 -2.78 12.56 5.77
CA THR A 26 -2.19 13.84 5.34
C THR A 26 -0.66 13.83 5.36
N LYS A 27 -0.04 12.74 5.84
CA LYS A 27 1.41 12.59 5.90
C LYS A 27 2.04 12.52 4.51
N ALA A 28 3.34 12.78 4.46
CA ALA A 28 4.08 12.63 3.21
C ALA A 28 4.13 11.16 2.77
N PRO A 29 4.12 10.86 1.45
CA PRO A 29 4.17 9.49 0.94
C PRO A 29 5.32 8.64 1.48
N GLY A 30 6.49 9.25 1.71
CA GLY A 30 7.64 8.57 2.30
C GLY A 30 7.41 8.14 3.75
N GLU A 31 6.74 8.97 4.55
CA GLU A 31 6.39 8.64 5.94
C GLU A 31 5.33 7.55 6.00
N ILE A 32 4.34 7.59 5.09
CA ILE A 32 3.33 6.55 4.95
C ILE A 32 3.98 5.21 4.62
N ILE A 33 4.89 5.16 3.65
CA ILE A 33 5.63 3.95 3.30
C ILE A 33 6.48 3.45 4.47
N ALA A 34 7.18 4.35 5.18
CA ALA A 34 7.98 4.00 6.34
C ALA A 34 7.12 3.35 7.44
N GLU A 35 5.93 3.90 7.70
CA GLU A 35 5.02 3.36 8.69
C GLU A 35 4.43 2.01 8.28
N ILE A 36 4.03 1.86 7.02
CA ILE A 36 3.50 0.58 6.52
C ILE A 36 4.58 -0.50 6.59
N THR A 37 5.81 -0.20 6.14
CA THR A 37 6.91 -1.17 6.16
C THR A 37 7.31 -1.55 7.57
N ARG A 38 7.32 -0.62 8.54
CA ARG A 38 7.53 -0.92 9.97
C ARG A 38 6.53 -1.96 10.46
N VAL A 39 5.23 -1.74 10.24
CA VAL A 39 4.17 -2.66 10.67
C VAL A 39 4.25 -4.01 9.95
N LEU A 40 4.58 -4.02 8.65
CA LEU A 40 4.80 -5.28 7.92
C LEU A 40 5.95 -6.10 8.52
N GLN A 41 7.05 -5.45 8.90
CA GLN A 41 8.19 -6.13 9.54
C GLN A 41 7.82 -6.71 10.92
N GLU A 42 7.12 -5.93 11.75
CA GLU A 42 6.67 -6.36 13.08
C GLU A 42 5.73 -7.57 13.03
N ASN A 43 4.94 -7.71 11.95
CA ASN A 43 4.04 -8.83 11.75
C ASN A 43 4.67 -9.97 10.92
N GLY A 44 5.98 -9.90 10.62
CA GLY A 44 6.69 -10.94 9.85
C GLY A 44 6.23 -11.09 8.40
N VAL A 45 5.61 -10.06 7.83
CA VAL A 45 5.17 -10.04 6.43
C VAL A 45 6.36 -9.68 5.55
N LYS A 46 6.72 -10.56 4.62
CA LYS A 46 7.77 -10.26 3.64
C LYS A 46 7.22 -9.29 2.60
N PHE A 47 8.02 -8.32 2.18
CA PHE A 47 7.60 -7.40 1.13
C PHE A 47 8.76 -7.02 0.21
N ALA A 48 8.41 -6.64 -1.01
CA ALA A 48 9.29 -5.94 -1.93
C ALA A 48 8.67 -4.57 -2.24
N GLN A 49 9.48 -3.52 -2.14
CA GLN A 49 9.05 -2.15 -2.42
C GLN A 49 9.47 -1.73 -3.84
N GLU A 50 8.51 -1.22 -4.60
CA GLU A 50 8.70 -0.64 -5.93
C GLU A 50 8.09 0.77 -5.93
N GLY A 51 8.89 1.78 -5.57
CA GLY A 51 8.39 3.14 -5.39
C GLY A 51 7.40 3.24 -4.22
N TYR A 52 6.14 3.53 -4.53
CA TYR A 52 5.02 3.62 -3.58
C TYR A 52 4.13 2.37 -3.55
N LEU A 53 4.55 1.29 -4.22
CA LEU A 53 3.88 -0.01 -4.24
C LEU A 53 4.66 -1.02 -3.39
N LEU A 54 3.98 -1.70 -2.48
CA LEU A 54 4.51 -2.78 -1.66
C LEU A 54 3.86 -4.10 -2.06
N LYS A 55 4.66 -5.03 -2.58
CA LYS A 55 4.24 -6.40 -2.89
C LYS A 55 4.48 -7.27 -1.66
N CYS A 56 3.41 -7.64 -0.97
CA CYS A 56 3.44 -8.32 0.32
C CYS A 56 3.16 -9.83 0.18
N THR A 57 3.91 -10.63 0.92
CA THR A 57 3.77 -12.09 1.01
C THR A 57 3.75 -12.52 2.47
N ALA A 58 2.62 -13.09 2.89
CA ALA A 58 2.42 -13.72 4.18
C ALA A 58 2.17 -15.23 3.99
N PRO A 59 2.24 -16.06 5.05
CA PRO A 59 2.07 -17.51 4.93
C PRO A 59 0.77 -17.97 4.26
N GLN A 60 -0.32 -17.22 4.44
CA GLN A 60 -1.67 -17.60 4.00
C GLN A 60 -2.22 -16.73 2.86
N CYS A 61 -1.52 -15.65 2.46
CA CYS A 61 -1.99 -14.77 1.40
C CYS A 61 -0.86 -13.92 0.79
N SER A 62 -1.10 -13.42 -0.41
CA SER A 62 -0.25 -12.42 -1.05
C SER A 62 -1.13 -11.26 -1.51
N PHE A 63 -0.63 -10.05 -1.36
CA PHE A 63 -1.39 -8.84 -1.63
C PHE A 63 -0.45 -7.67 -1.93
N GLN A 64 -1.02 -6.57 -2.40
CA GLN A 64 -0.30 -5.35 -2.69
C GLN A 64 -0.90 -4.20 -1.90
N ILE A 65 -0.05 -3.26 -1.50
CA ILE A 65 -0.45 -1.99 -0.90
C ILE A 65 0.18 -0.87 -1.75
N GLU A 66 -0.62 0.02 -2.30
CA GLU A 66 -0.14 1.18 -3.07
C GLU A 66 -0.54 2.47 -2.37
N VAL A 67 0.42 3.38 -2.20
CA VAL A 67 0.12 4.75 -1.76
C VAL A 67 -0.27 5.58 -2.99
N SER A 68 -1.47 6.12 -2.93
CA SER A 68 -2.08 6.91 -4.01
C SER A 68 -2.47 8.28 -3.49
N ARG A 69 -2.51 9.29 -4.36
CA ARG A 69 -3.05 10.62 -4.03
C ARG A 69 -4.55 10.64 -4.28
N ILE A 70 -5.32 11.19 -3.34
CA ILE A 70 -6.75 11.44 -3.54
C ILE A 70 -6.91 12.70 -4.39
N LYS A 71 -7.62 12.58 -5.52
CA LYS A 71 -7.82 13.67 -6.47
C LYS A 71 -8.41 14.91 -5.77
N ASP A 72 -7.91 16.09 -6.15
CA ASP A 72 -8.38 17.39 -5.65
C ASP A 72 -8.20 17.60 -4.13
N THR A 73 -7.36 16.77 -3.48
CA THR A 73 -6.99 16.93 -2.07
C THR A 73 -5.48 16.89 -1.87
N THR A 74 -5.04 17.17 -0.65
CA THR A 74 -3.66 16.97 -0.17
C THR A 74 -3.47 15.61 0.51
N MET A 75 -4.50 14.77 0.53
CA MET A 75 -4.50 13.49 1.21
C MET A 75 -4.02 12.35 0.31
N HIS A 76 -3.47 11.34 0.95
CA HIS A 76 -3.09 10.07 0.34
C HIS A 76 -4.01 8.96 0.83
N ALA A 77 -4.23 7.97 -0.01
CA ALA A 77 -5.01 6.76 0.28
C ALA A 77 -4.17 5.51 0.06
N LEU A 78 -4.46 4.48 0.84
CA LEU A 78 -3.89 3.15 0.69
C LEU A 78 -4.82 2.27 -0.15
N GLU A 79 -4.33 1.87 -1.32
CA GLU A 79 -5.02 0.89 -2.16
C GLU A 79 -4.49 -0.51 -1.86
N MET A 80 -5.35 -1.37 -1.35
CA MET A 80 -4.98 -2.73 -0.99
C MET A 80 -5.65 -3.74 -1.91
N LYS A 81 -4.86 -4.60 -2.55
CA LYS A 81 -5.35 -5.59 -3.51
C LYS A 81 -4.83 -6.99 -3.18
N ARG A 82 -5.73 -7.92 -2.88
CA ARG A 82 -5.40 -9.36 -2.73
C ARG A 82 -5.00 -9.95 -4.08
N SER A 83 -3.90 -10.69 -4.10
CA SER A 83 -3.43 -11.46 -5.27
C SER A 83 -3.65 -12.96 -5.09
N LYS A 84 -3.43 -13.50 -3.88
CA LYS A 84 -3.56 -14.94 -3.54
C LYS A 84 -4.07 -15.13 -2.11
N GLY A 85 -4.49 -16.35 -1.77
CA GLY A 85 -5.03 -16.72 -0.46
C GLY A 85 -6.55 -16.51 -0.36
N THR A 86 -7.18 -16.91 0.74
CA THR A 86 -8.64 -16.77 0.92
C THR A 86 -9.01 -15.34 1.31
N SER A 87 -10.25 -14.93 1.03
CA SER A 87 -10.76 -13.61 1.45
C SER A 87 -10.70 -13.46 2.98
N VAL A 88 -11.00 -14.53 3.73
CA VAL A 88 -10.96 -14.51 5.20
C VAL A 88 -9.53 -14.28 5.72
N ALA A 89 -8.56 -15.05 5.22
CA ALA A 89 -7.16 -14.90 5.65
C ALA A 89 -6.61 -13.49 5.34
N TYR A 90 -6.92 -12.97 4.15
CA TYR A 90 -6.54 -11.62 3.75
C TYR A 90 -7.17 -10.53 4.63
N GLN A 91 -8.48 -10.61 4.85
CA GLN A 91 -9.21 -9.61 5.64
C GLN A 91 -8.78 -9.63 7.11
N SER A 92 -8.55 -10.80 7.69
CA SER A 92 -8.05 -10.91 9.07
C SER A 92 -6.66 -10.31 9.22
N LEU A 93 -5.73 -10.61 8.29
CA LEU A 93 -4.40 -10.00 8.31
C LEU A 93 -4.48 -8.48 8.12
N LEU A 94 -5.26 -7.99 7.15
CA LEU A 94 -5.37 -6.55 6.91
C LEU A 94 -5.93 -5.80 8.13
N ARG A 95 -6.93 -6.35 8.81
CA ARG A 95 -7.46 -5.73 10.04
C ARG A 95 -6.38 -5.56 11.11
N THR A 96 -5.55 -6.57 11.31
CA THR A 96 -4.40 -6.50 12.21
C THR A 96 -3.43 -5.39 11.80
N LEU A 97 -3.04 -5.34 10.52
CA LEU A 97 -2.08 -4.33 10.03
C LEU A 97 -2.65 -2.90 10.14
N ILE A 98 -3.89 -2.69 9.69
CA ILE A 98 -4.57 -1.38 9.73
C ILE A 98 -4.66 -0.86 11.16
N SER A 99 -5.00 -1.72 12.13
CA SER A 99 -5.10 -1.31 13.54
C SER A 99 -3.79 -0.82 14.17
N GLN A 100 -2.64 -1.14 13.55
CA GLN A 100 -1.31 -0.81 14.04
C GLN A 100 -0.66 0.35 13.27
N TRP A 101 -1.24 0.73 12.13
CA TRP A 101 -0.78 1.86 11.34
C TRP A 101 -1.12 3.17 12.03
N LYS A 102 -0.11 4.02 12.16
CA LYS A 102 -0.25 5.40 12.64
C LYS A 102 -0.22 6.32 11.43
N LEU A 103 -1.35 6.45 10.74
CA LEU A 103 -1.50 7.25 9.51
C LEU A 103 -2.18 8.58 9.76
#